data_AF-A0A8S9W9F4-F1
#
_entry.id   AF-A0A8S9W9F4-F1
#
_cell.length_a   1.000
_cell.length_b   1.000
_cell.length_c   1.000
_cell.angle_alpha   90.00
_cell.angle_beta   90.00
_cell.angle_gamma   90.00
#
_symmetry.space_group_name_H-M   'P 1'
#
loop_
_entity.id
_entity.type
_entity.pdbx_description
1 polymer ?
#
loop_
_entity_poly.entity_id
_entity_poly.type
_entity_poly.pdbx_seq_one_letter_code
_entity_poly.pdbx_strand_id
1 'polypeptide(L)'
;MVIRIPITKRKLFNILPKISEILYFEPAVIHTAIATPILIVADLHGDLDALRLALRKRTDLGCGTVIFLGDYIDRGPASLDVLERLFLLKIEEPDKIILLRG
;
A
#
# COMPACT_ATOMS: atom_id res chain seq x y z
N MET A 1 20.63 -24.00 9.40
CA MET A 1 19.54 -23.45 10.24
C MET A 1 18.40 -23.01 9.31
N VAL A 2 17.39 -23.86 9.12
CA VAL A 2 16.25 -23.53 8.24
C VAL A 2 15.26 -22.72 9.06
N ILE A 3 15.24 -21.40 8.86
CA ILE A 3 14.30 -20.52 9.53
C ILE A 3 12.91 -20.84 8.97
N ARG A 4 12.03 -21.45 9.78
CA ARG A 4 10.62 -21.62 9.44
C ARG A 4 9.95 -20.25 9.47
N ILE A 5 9.74 -19.70 8.28
CA ILE A 5 9.01 -18.45 8.07
C ILE A 5 7.50 -18.78 8.09
N PRO A 6 6.70 -18.18 9.01
CA PRO A 6 5.24 -18.31 9.00
C PRO A 6 4.64 -18.05 7.61
N ILE A 7 3.59 -18.78 7.23
CA ILE A 7 3.02 -18.77 5.86
C ILE A 7 2.70 -17.35 5.37
N THR A 8 2.20 -16.47 6.24
CA THR A 8 1.91 -15.05 5.94
C THR A 8 3.14 -14.31 5.44
N LYS A 9 4.31 -14.55 6.04
CA LYS A 9 5.57 -13.93 5.61
C LYS A 9 5.99 -14.41 4.21
N ARG A 10 5.63 -15.64 3.80
CA ARG A 10 6.04 -16.21 2.50
C ARG A 10 5.43 -15.47 1.30
N LYS A 11 4.19 -14.97 1.42
CA LYS A 11 3.56 -14.18 0.35
C LYS A 11 4.26 -12.84 0.17
N LEU A 12 4.47 -12.11 1.27
CA LEU A 12 5.21 -10.85 1.25
C LEU A 12 6.60 -11.04 0.64
N PHE A 13 7.36 -12.03 1.09
CA PHE A 13 8.70 -12.34 0.56
C PHE A 13 8.72 -12.53 -0.96
N ASN A 14 7.68 -13.15 -1.53
CA ASN A 14 7.61 -13.39 -2.98
C ASN A 14 7.36 -12.11 -3.79
N ILE A 15 6.68 -11.11 -3.21
CA ILE A 15 6.36 -9.86 -3.91
C ILE A 15 7.41 -8.75 -3.68
N LEU A 16 8.28 -8.90 -2.66
CA LEU A 16 9.32 -7.92 -2.33
C LEU A 16 10.21 -7.52 -3.53
N PRO A 17 10.72 -8.44 -4.38
CA PRO A 17 11.56 -8.03 -5.51
C PRO A 17 10.81 -7.13 -6.49
N LYS A 18 9.54 -7.46 -6.78
CA LYS A 18 8.72 -6.72 -7.74
C LYS A 18 8.33 -5.34 -7.23
N ILE A 19 7.90 -5.24 -5.97
CA ILE A 19 7.54 -3.93 -5.39
C ILE A 19 8.79 -3.03 -5.25
N SER A 20 9.94 -3.60 -4.88
CA SER A 20 11.19 -2.85 -4.79
C SER A 20 11.60 -2.28 -6.15
N GLU A 21 11.44 -3.04 -7.23
CA GLU A 21 11.71 -2.55 -8.59
C GLU A 21 10.78 -1.39 -8.96
N ILE A 22 9.46 -1.55 -8.75
CA ILE A 22 8.47 -0.49 -9.03
C ILE A 22 8.82 0.79 -8.28
N LEU A 23 9.02 0.70 -6.96
CA LEU A 23 9.29 1.87 -6.11
C LEU A 23 10.67 2.49 -6.41
N TYR A 24 11.66 1.70 -6.84
CA TYR A 24 12.99 2.20 -7.18
C TYR A 24 12.98 3.13 -8.41
N PHE A 25 12.13 2.83 -9.39
CA PHE A 25 12.02 3.64 -10.60
C PHE A 25 11.03 4.81 -10.47
N GLU A 26 10.29 4.91 -9.37
CA GLU A 26 9.40 6.04 -9.13
C GLU A 26 10.15 7.29 -8.68
N PRO A 27 9.74 8.47 -9.16
CA PRO A 27 10.34 9.72 -8.73
C PRO A 27 9.97 9.99 -7.26
N ALA A 28 10.90 10.60 -6.52
CA ALA A 28 10.65 11.02 -5.13
C ALA A 28 9.52 12.06 -5.01
N VAL A 29 9.25 12.83 -6.08
CA VAL A 29 8.14 13.77 -6.18
C VAL A 29 7.21 13.30 -7.29
N ILE A 30 5.97 12.99 -6.92
CA ILE A 30 4.98 12.47 -7.85
C ILE A 30 4.04 13.59 -8.28
N HIS A 31 3.95 13.80 -9.59
CA HIS A 31 2.96 14.67 -10.20
C HIS A 31 1.82 13.82 -10.73
N THR A 32 0.59 14.11 -10.29
CA THR A 32 -0.60 13.38 -10.74
C THR A 32 -1.60 14.34 -11.38
N ALA A 33 -2.18 13.94 -12.52
CA ALA A 33 -3.21 14.71 -13.19
C ALA A 33 -4.57 14.43 -12.54
N ILE A 34 -5.34 15.48 -12.26
CA ILE A 34 -6.66 15.35 -11.64
C ILE A 34 -7.71 15.08 -12.73
N ALA A 35 -7.83 13.82 -13.14
CA ALA A 35 -8.87 13.38 -14.07
C ALA A 35 -10.10 12.79 -13.34
N THR A 36 -9.91 12.32 -12.10
CA THR A 36 -10.95 11.74 -11.24
C THR A 36 -10.72 12.17 -9.79
N PRO A 37 -11.70 12.04 -8.89
CA PRO A 37 -11.49 12.28 -7.47
C PRO A 37 -10.31 11.46 -6.93
N ILE A 38 -9.52 12.08 -6.05
CA ILE A 38 -8.37 11.44 -5.39
C ILE A 38 -8.75 11.18 -3.95
N LEU A 39 -8.50 9.95 -3.47
CA LEU A 39 -8.59 9.62 -2.05
C LEU A 39 -7.20 9.75 -1.41
N ILE A 40 -7.09 10.58 -0.38
CA ILE A 40 -5.86 10.70 0.41
C ILE A 40 -6.07 9.96 1.73
N VAL A 41 -5.14 9.08 2.07
CA VAL A 41 -5.17 8.24 3.28
C VAL A 41 -3.94 8.56 4.12
N ALA A 42 -4.17 9.04 5.33
CA ALA A 42 -3.13 9.26 6.33
C ALA A 42 -2.76 7.95 7.04
N ASP A 43 -1.95 8.05 8.09
CA ASP A 43 -1.34 6.96 8.85
C ASP A 43 -2.26 5.76 9.07
N LEU A 44 -1.73 4.55 8.84
CA LEU A 44 -2.45 3.31 9.08
C LEU A 44 -1.98 2.61 10.35
N HIS A 45 -0.70 2.71 10.71
CA HIS A 45 -0.13 2.09 11.91
C HIS A 45 -0.57 0.64 12.14
N GLY A 46 -0.55 -0.19 11.10
CA GLY A 46 -0.95 -1.60 11.18
C GLY A 46 -2.44 -1.84 11.44
N ASP A 47 -3.32 -0.86 11.17
CA ASP A 47 -4.78 -0.99 11.21
C ASP A 47 -5.33 -1.46 9.85
N LEU A 48 -5.63 -2.77 9.79
CA LEU A 48 -6.19 -3.39 8.60
C LEU A 48 -7.64 -2.98 8.31
N ASP A 49 -8.41 -2.62 9.34
CA ASP A 49 -9.81 -2.22 9.17
C ASP A 49 -9.93 -0.79 8.66
N ALA A 50 -9.03 0.10 9.08
CA ALA A 50 -8.85 1.42 8.48
C ALA A 50 -8.50 1.31 6.99
N LEU A 51 -7.55 0.43 6.61
CA LEU A 51 -7.23 0.18 5.20
C LEU A 51 -8.46 -0.33 4.42
N ARG A 52 -9.21 -1.30 4.97
CA ARG A 52 -10.44 -1.81 4.34
C ARG A 52 -11.49 -0.72 4.17
N LEU A 53 -11.63 0.17 5.15
CA LEU A 53 -12.55 1.31 5.07
C LEU A 53 -12.14 2.27 3.95
N ALA A 54 -10.85 2.60 3.85
CA ALA A 54 -10.34 3.44 2.77
C ALA A 54 -10.62 2.84 1.38
N LEU A 55 -10.40 1.53 1.22
CA LEU A 55 -10.69 0.85 -0.05
C LEU A 55 -12.19 0.84 -0.40
N ARG A 56 -13.08 0.69 0.59
CA ARG A 56 -14.53 0.85 0.36
C ARG A 56 -14.87 2.27 -0.08
N LYS A 57 -14.31 3.28 0.61
CA LYS A 57 -14.53 4.70 0.27
C LYS A 57 -14.02 5.06 -1.11
N ARG A 58 -12.89 4.48 -1.55
CA ARG A 58 -12.42 4.61 -2.93
C ARG A 58 -13.50 4.20 -3.92
N THR A 59 -14.14 3.05 -3.71
CA THR A 59 -15.21 2.55 -4.58
C THR A 59 -16.47 3.42 -4.49
N ASP A 60 -16.94 3.70 -3.27
CA ASP A 60 -18.18 4.46 -3.04
C ASP A 60 -18.14 5.87 -3.66
N LEU A 61 -16.96 6.50 -3.65
CA LEU A 61 -16.75 7.86 -4.13
C LEU A 61 -16.22 7.92 -5.57
N GLY A 62 -16.00 6.78 -6.22
CA GLY A 62 -15.47 6.72 -7.59
C GLY A 62 -14.06 7.29 -7.72
N CYS A 63 -13.21 7.13 -6.70
CA CYS A 63 -11.84 7.64 -6.71
C CYS A 63 -10.93 6.78 -7.61
N GLY A 64 -10.41 7.38 -8.68
CA GLY A 64 -9.50 6.68 -9.60
C GLY A 64 -8.13 6.43 -8.98
N THR A 65 -7.63 7.40 -8.21
CA THR A 65 -6.30 7.39 -7.58
C THR A 65 -6.42 7.42 -6.05
N VAL A 66 -5.56 6.65 -5.38
CA VAL A 66 -5.40 6.67 -3.92
C VAL A 66 -3.95 7.03 -3.59
N ILE A 67 -3.76 8.02 -2.73
CA ILE A 67 -2.47 8.45 -2.22
C ILE A 67 -2.41 8.09 -0.74
N PHE A 68 -1.49 7.21 -0.38
CA PHE A 68 -1.17 6.95 1.02
C PHE A 68 0.06 7.77 1.43
N LEU A 69 -0.03 8.46 2.57
CA LEU A 69 0.96 9.45 2.99
C LEU A 69 2.17 8.88 3.73
N GLY A 70 2.12 7.62 4.16
CA GLY A 70 3.19 7.01 4.96
C GLY A 70 2.66 6.24 6.17
N ASP A 71 3.55 5.95 7.12
CA ASP A 71 3.21 5.40 8.45
C ASP A 71 2.25 4.20 8.41
N TYR A 72 2.63 3.23 7.59
CA TYR A 72 1.85 2.02 7.34
C TYR A 72 1.88 1.02 8.50
N ILE A 73 2.99 1.01 9.23
CA ILE A 73 3.34 -0.01 10.22
C ILE A 73 3.53 0.62 11.60
N ASP A 74 3.96 -0.23 12.54
CA ASP A 74 4.12 0.03 13.96
C ASP A 74 2.78 0.16 14.71
N ARG A 75 2.81 -0.11 16.02
CA ARG A 75 1.71 0.03 16.99
C ARG A 75 0.51 -0.90 16.81
N GLY A 76 0.08 -1.19 15.59
CA GLY A 76 -1.06 -2.08 15.29
C GLY A 76 -0.67 -3.55 15.08
N PRO A 77 -1.60 -4.48 15.39
CA PRO A 77 -1.33 -5.93 15.35
C PRO A 77 -1.18 -6.50 13.94
N ALA A 78 -1.64 -5.78 12.90
CA ALA A 78 -1.74 -6.28 11.52
C ALA A 78 -0.77 -5.60 10.53
N SER A 79 0.37 -5.09 11.02
CA SER A 79 1.38 -4.40 10.19
C SER A 79 1.80 -5.18 8.93
N LEU A 80 2.00 -6.50 9.05
CA LEU A 80 2.38 -7.33 7.90
C LEU A 80 1.25 -7.46 6.87
N ASP A 81 0.00 -7.62 7.32
CA ASP A 81 -1.15 -7.74 6.43
C ASP A 81 -1.44 -6.42 5.72
N VAL A 82 -1.24 -5.29 6.41
CA VAL A 82 -1.31 -3.94 5.80
C VAL A 82 -0.27 -3.80 4.69
N LEU A 83 1.01 -4.12 4.95
CA LEU A 83 2.06 -4.06 3.93
C LEU A 83 1.79 -5.01 2.76
N GLU A 84 1.42 -6.26 3.02
CA GLU A 84 1.08 -7.22 1.96
C GLU A 84 -0.02 -6.65 1.06
N ARG A 85 -1.09 -6.10 1.66
CA ARG A 85 -2.21 -5.55 0.89
C ARG A 85 -1.82 -4.30 0.10
N LEU A 86 -1.07 -3.37 0.69
CA LEU A 86 -0.61 -2.16 0.00
C LEU A 86 0.30 -2.48 -1.18
N PHE A 87 1.25 -3.41 -1.00
CA PHE A 87 2.16 -3.81 -2.06
C PHE A 87 1.45 -4.55 -3.19
N LEU A 88 0.50 -5.42 -2.89
CA LEU A 88 -0.32 -6.06 -3.93
C LEU A 88 -1.11 -5.02 -4.73
N LEU A 89 -1.77 -4.07 -4.06
CA LEU A 89 -2.49 -2.99 -4.73
C LEU A 89 -1.57 -2.14 -5.62
N LYS A 90 -0.37 -1.79 -5.12
CA LYS A 90 0.63 -1.05 -5.90
C LYS A 90 1.13 -1.83 -7.11
N ILE A 91 1.31 -3.14 -6.97
CA ILE A 91 1.71 -4.03 -8.07
C ILE A 91 0.59 -4.17 -9.11
N GLU A 92 -0.67 -4.23 -8.69
CA GLU A 92 -1.84 -4.40 -9.55
C GLU A 92 -2.21 -3.12 -10.30
N GLU A 93 -2.09 -1.96 -9.65
CA GLU A 93 -2.48 -0.66 -10.20
C GLU A 93 -1.42 0.43 -9.92
N PRO A 94 -0.20 0.32 -10.48
CA PRO A 94 0.94 1.17 -10.13
C PRO A 94 0.68 2.66 -10.34
N ASP A 95 -0.07 3.04 -11.37
CA ASP A 95 -0.37 4.44 -11.69
C ASP A 95 -1.49 5.05 -10.81
N LYS A 96 -2.27 4.20 -10.13
CA LYS A 96 -3.43 4.62 -9.33
C LYS A 96 -3.18 4.53 -7.83
N ILE A 97 -2.24 3.70 -7.40
CA ILE A 97 -1.89 3.54 -6.00
C ILE A 97 -0.54 4.20 -5.78
N ILE A 98 -0.53 5.29 -5.02
CA ILE A 98 0.68 6.03 -4.69
C ILE A 98 1.02 5.76 -3.22
N LEU A 99 2.22 5.28 -2.97
CA LEU A 99 2.73 4.99 -1.63
C LEU A 99 3.88 5.95 -1.33
N LEU A 100 3.64 6.93 -0.45
CA LEU A 100 4.69 7.81 0.03
C LEU A 100 5.42 7.20 1.23
N ARG A 101 6.57 7.76 1.58
CA ARG A 101 7.29 7.34 2.78
C ARG A 101 6.90 8.24 3.94
N GLY A 102 6.47 7.62 5.05
CA GLY A 102 6.38 8.23 6.38
C GLY A 102 7.68 8.09 7.14
#